data_AF-A0A2T9ZGV7-F1
#
_entry.id   AF-A0A2T9ZGV7-F1
#
_cell.length_a   1.000
_cell.length_b   1.000
_cell.length_c   1.000
_cell.angle_alpha   90.00
_cell.angle_beta   90.00
_cell.angle_gamma   90.00
#
_symmetry.space_group_name_H-M   'P 1'
#
loop_
_entity.id
_entity.type
_entity.pdbx_description
1 polymer ?
#
loop_
_entity_poly.entity_id
_entity_poly.type
_entity_poly.pdbx_seq_one_letter_code
_entity_poly.pdbx_strand_id
1 'polypeptide(L)' 'MTCQGCSNAVKRALSRENITEVDIDMDNQIVTVKTDRDGELVYSTIVKTGKKTEKMN' A
#
# COMPACT_ATOMS: atom_id res chain seq x y z
N MET A 1 -4.87 -8.28 4.34
CA MET A 1 -5.39 -8.49 2.96
C MET A 1 -5.76 -9.96 2.79
N THR A 2 -6.80 -10.32 2.03
CA THR A 2 -7.32 -11.70 2.00
C THR A 2 -7.00 -12.50 0.74
N CYS A 3 -6.48 -11.86 -0.32
CA CYS A 3 -6.13 -12.55 -1.57
C CYS A 3 -5.08 -11.78 -2.39
N GLN A 4 -4.45 -12.45 -3.37
CA GLN A 4 -3.52 -11.83 -4.32
C GLN A 4 -4.15 -10.67 -5.11
N GLY A 5 -5.45 -10.74 -5.40
CA GLY A 5 -6.17 -9.62 -6.02
C GLY A 5 -6.17 -8.36 -5.16
N CYS A 6 -6.25 -8.51 -3.83
CA CYS A 6 -6.20 -7.39 -2.91
C CYS A 6 -4.81 -6.74 -2.86
N SER A 7 -3.74 -7.53 -2.80
CA SER A 7 -2.38 -6.99 -2.81
C SER A 7 -2.03 -6.33 -4.14
N ASN A 8 -2.48 -6.90 -5.25
CA ASN A 8 -2.32 -6.29 -6.57
C ASN A 8 -3.06 -4.95 -6.71
N ALA A 9 -4.24 -4.81 -6.11
CA ALA A 9 -4.96 -3.53 -6.09
C ALA A 9 -4.15 -2.43 -5.37
N VAL A 10 -3.48 -2.77 -4.26
CA VAL A 10 -2.60 -1.85 -3.52
C VAL A 10 -1.38 -1.48 -4.36
N LYS A 11 -0.68 -2.46 -4.93
CA LYS A 11 0.49 -2.21 -5.81
C LYS A 11 0.13 -1.30 -7.00
N ARG A 12 -1.02 -1.55 -7.64
CA ARG A 12 -1.52 -0.72 -8.76
C ARG A 12 -1.90 0.70 -8.34
N ALA A 13 -2.39 0.90 -7.11
CA ALA A 13 -2.69 2.23 -6.61
C ALA A 13 -1.39 3.03 -6.39
N LEU A 14 -0.42 2.43 -5.71
CA LEU A 14 0.88 3.04 -5.43
C LEU A 14 1.69 3.31 -6.71
N SER A 15 1.62 2.42 -7.72
CA SER A 15 2.33 2.63 -8.98
C SER A 15 1.84 3.86 -9.75
N ARG A 16 0.58 4.30 -9.58
CA ARG A 16 0.07 5.54 -10.19
C ARG A 16 0.67 6.80 -9.55
N GLU A 17 1.16 6.68 -8.32
CA GLU A 17 1.93 7.71 -7.62
C GLU A 17 3.44 7.62 -7.90
N ASN A 18 3.84 6.81 -8.88
CA ASN A 18 5.24 6.48 -9.20
C ASN A 18 6.00 5.78 -8.07
N ILE A 19 5.29 5.15 -7.13
CA ILE A 19 5.88 4.38 -6.04
C ILE A 19 6.00 2.93 -6.47
N THR A 20 7.23 2.43 -6.61
CA THR A 20 7.51 1.09 -7.16
C THR A 20 8.25 0.16 -6.18
N GLU A 21 8.99 0.70 -5.21
CA GLU A 21 9.60 -0.08 -4.12
C GLU A 21 8.55 -0.40 -3.03
N VAL A 22 7.74 -1.42 -3.30
CA VAL A 22 6.66 -1.89 -2.42
C VAL A 22 6.82 -3.38 -2.12
N ASP A 23 6.99 -3.70 -0.84
CA ASP A 23 6.94 -5.06 -0.33
C ASP A 23 5.61 -5.32 0.41
N ILE A 24 5.05 -6.50 0.20
CA ILE A 24 3.76 -6.88 0.79
C ILE A 24 3.88 -8.24 1.45
N ASP A 25 3.78 -8.20 2.78
CA ASP A 25 3.60 -9.38 3.61
C ASP A 25 2.10 -9.64 3.76
N MET A 26 1.59 -10.63 3.03
CA MET A 26 0.16 -10.97 3.07
C MET A 26 -0.23 -11.66 4.37
N ASP A 27 0.69 -12.41 4.98
CA ASP A 27 0.44 -13.19 6.19
C ASP A 27 0.29 -12.25 7.40
N ASN A 28 1.19 -11.27 7.52
CA ASN A 28 1.14 -10.25 8.57
C ASN A 28 0.31 -9.02 8.19
N GLN A 29 -0.17 -8.96 6.94
CA GLN A 29 -0.95 -7.84 6.40
C GLN A 29 -0.20 -6.49 6.40
N ILE A 30 1.12 -6.54 6.23
CA ILE A 30 1.98 -5.35 6.24
C ILE A 30 2.31 -4.95 4.80
N VAL A 31 2.24 -3.64 4.54
CA VAL A 31 2.71 -3.04 3.28
C VAL A 31 3.87 -2.12 3.62
N THR A 32 5.07 -2.50 3.19
CA THR A 32 6.28 -1.71 3.37
C THR A 32 6.54 -0.92 2.10
N VAL A 33 6.67 0.39 2.24
CA VAL A 33 6.88 1.31 1.11
C VAL A 33 8.17 2.09 1.34
N LYS A 34 9.07 2.07 0.36
CA LYS A 34 10.27 2.92 0.35
C LYS A 34 10.11 4.00 -0.72
N THR A 35 10.05 5.25 -0.29
CA THR A 35 9.77 6.38 -1.18
C THR A 35 10.21 7.70 -0.56
N ASP A 36 10.45 8.70 -1.40
CA ASP A 36 10.63 10.11 -1.05
C ASP A 36 9.31 10.89 -0.96
N ARG A 37 8.19 10.24 -1.28
CA ARG A 37 6.85 10.82 -1.24
C ARG A 37 6.37 10.97 0.20
N ASP A 38 5.47 11.93 0.40
CA ASP A 38 4.85 12.19 1.69
C ASP A 38 4.09 10.97 2.23
N GLY A 39 4.24 10.68 3.51
CA GLY A 39 3.63 9.50 4.15
C GLY A 39 2.10 9.54 4.17
N GLU A 40 1.47 10.72 4.23
CA GLU A 40 0.01 10.87 4.13
C GLU A 40 -0.48 10.62 2.70
N LEU A 41 0.30 11.01 1.67
CA LEU A 41 -0.01 10.64 0.29
C LEU A 41 -0.01 9.10 0.13
N VAL A 42 0.99 8.40 0.67
CA VAL A 42 1.06 6.94 0.62
C VAL A 42 -0.15 6.33 1.33
N TYR A 43 -0.41 6.75 2.57
CA TYR A 43 -1.51 6.23 3.36
C TYR A 43 -2.87 6.46 2.68
N SER A 44 -3.16 7.69 2.24
CA SER A 44 -4.41 8.03 1.56
C SER A 44 -4.60 7.26 0.23
N THR A 45 -3.50 6.98 -0.48
CA THR A 45 -3.53 6.16 -1.70
C THR A 45 -3.93 4.71 -1.41
N ILE A 46 -3.44 4.14 -0.32
CA ILE A 46 -3.81 2.77 0.09
C ILE A 46 -5.26 2.71 0.57
N VAL A 47 -5.72 3.69 1.36
CA VAL A 47 -7.11 3.78 1.84
C VAL A 47 -8.12 3.81 0.68
N LYS A 48 -7.80 4.51 -0.42
CA LYS A 48 -8.63 4.54 -1.64
C LYS A 48 -8.86 3.18 -2.30
N THR A 49 -8.11 2.13 -1.91
CA THR A 49 -8.36 0.75 -2.37
C THR A 49 -9.49 0.04 -1.60
N GLY A 50 -10.16 0.75 -0.68
CA GLY A 50 -11.31 0.24 0.08
C GLY A 50 -10.92 -0.71 1.20
N LYS A 51 -9.66 -0.68 1.64
CA LYS A 51 -9.15 -1.58 2.68
C LYS A 51 -9.04 -0.83 4.01
N LYS A 52 -9.46 -1.49 5.10
CA LYS A 52 -9.14 -1.02 6.45
C LYS A 52 -7.62 -0.99 6.57
N THR A 53 -7.07 0.20 6.82
CA THR A 53 -5.64 0.47 6.80
C THR A 53 -5.31 1.32 8.01
N GLU A 54 -4.19 1.04 8.66
CA GLU A 54 -3.66 1.83 9.77
C GLU A 54 -2.21 2.18 9.43
N LYS A 55 -1.80 3.42 9.73
CA LYS A 55 -0.42 3.87 9.50
C LYS A 55 0.42 3.53 10.73
N MET A 56 1.55 2.84 10.53
CA MET A 56 2.52 2.58 11.58
C MET A 56 3.49 3.78 11.65
N ASN A 57 3.79 4.23 12.87
CA ASN A 57 4.72 5.34 13.13
C ASN A 57 6.15 4.85 13.34
#